data_AF-A0A0R1E7P1-F1
#
_entry.id   AF-A0A0R1E7P1-F1
#
_cell.length_a   1.000
_cell.length_b   1.000
_cell.length_c   1.000
_cell.angle_alpha   90.00
_cell.angle_beta   90.00
_cell.angle_gamma   90.00
#
_symmetry.space_group_name_H-M   'P 1'
#
loop_
_entity.id
_entity.type
_entity.pdbx_description
1 polymer ?
#
loop_
_entity_poly.entity_id
_entity_poly.type
_entity_poly.pdbx_seq_one_letter_code
_entity_poly.pdbx_strand_id
1 'polypeptide(L)'
;MISDTIKSSSFWIHFLLCYFFVKGLSPDCQEIEKHCSQCLLKLNDSYNKLEVVNNGCRQKLQDVYIWEDQDLCDMLVIACELNGVRKKDCLTMAEFTQMRRAKSEL
;
A
#
# COMPACT_ATOMS: atom_id res chain seq x y z
N MET A 1 46.60 13.41 17.71
CA MET A 1 46.37 12.45 16.61
C MET A 1 45.56 11.19 17.02
N ILE A 2 45.05 11.08 18.25
CA ILE A 2 44.10 10.01 18.65
C ILE A 2 42.67 10.58 18.80
N SER A 3 42.55 11.85 19.18
CA SER A 3 41.28 12.55 19.34
C SER A 3 40.53 12.76 18.02
N ASP A 4 41.25 13.05 16.93
CA ASP A 4 40.65 13.28 15.60
C ASP A 4 40.06 11.98 15.01
N THR A 5 40.65 10.84 15.32
CA THR A 5 40.20 9.50 14.90
C THR A 5 38.91 9.08 15.61
N ILE A 6 38.77 9.41 16.89
CA ILE A 6 37.56 9.17 17.70
C ILE A 6 36.41 10.08 17.25
N LYS A 7 36.70 11.34 16.90
CA LYS A 7 35.70 12.29 16.40
C LYS A 7 35.17 11.88 15.04
N SER A 8 36.05 11.38 14.16
CA SER A 8 35.68 10.81 12.86
C SER A 8 34.79 9.57 13.02
N SER A 9 35.14 8.62 13.91
CA SER A 9 34.32 7.41 14.12
C SER A 9 32.93 7.72 14.72
N SER A 10 32.84 8.70 15.62
CA SER A 10 31.58 9.13 16.23
C SER A 10 30.61 9.76 15.21
N PHE A 11 31.14 10.49 14.22
CA PHE A 11 30.34 11.06 13.14
C PHE A 11 29.71 9.98 12.25
N TRP A 12 30.48 8.95 11.90
CA TRP A 12 29.97 7.80 11.14
C TRP A 12 28.90 7.03 11.91
N ILE A 13 29.05 6.86 13.23
CA ILE A 13 28.04 6.21 14.08
C ILE A 13 26.73 7.01 14.09
N HIS A 14 26.79 8.33 14.24
CA HIS A 14 25.59 9.18 14.18
C HIS A 14 24.93 9.15 12.80
N PHE A 15 25.72 9.21 11.73
CA PHE A 15 25.21 9.15 10.37
C PHE A 15 24.51 7.80 10.08
N LEU A 16 25.11 6.69 10.51
CA LEU A 16 24.53 5.37 10.39
C LEU A 16 23.23 5.27 11.20
N LEU A 17 23.22 5.71 12.47
CA LEU A 17 22.02 5.74 13.30
C LEU A 17 20.88 6.53 12.62
N CYS A 18 21.14 7.76 12.17
CA CYS A 18 20.14 8.57 11.47
C CYS A 18 19.64 7.88 10.19
N TYR A 19 20.51 7.24 9.42
CA TYR A 19 20.12 6.50 8.22
C TYR A 19 19.20 5.31 8.52
N PHE A 20 19.48 4.56 9.59
CA PHE A 20 18.63 3.45 10.02
C PHE A 20 17.29 3.93 10.59
N PHE A 21 17.26 5.04 11.33
CA PHE A 21 16.00 5.62 11.82
C PHE A 21 15.08 6.05 10.68
N VAL A 22 15.61 6.74 9.66
CA VAL A 22 14.78 7.21 8.53
C VAL A 22 14.26 6.05 7.67
N LYS A 23 14.97 4.92 7.60
CA LYS A 23 14.54 3.73 6.87
C LYS A 23 13.54 2.85 7.62
N GLY A 24 13.36 3.05 8.92
CA GLY A 24 12.52 2.20 9.78
C GLY A 24 11.06 2.64 9.92
N LEU A 25 10.70 3.84 9.45
CA LEU A 25 9.31 4.31 9.49
C LEU A 25 8.57 3.86 8.22
N SER A 26 8.22 2.57 8.13
CA SER A 26 7.18 2.15 7.19
C SER A 26 5.84 2.72 7.65
N PRO A 27 4.98 3.24 6.75
CA PRO A 27 3.66 3.70 7.14
C PRO A 27 2.85 2.53 7.72
N ASP A 28 2.13 2.77 8.82
CA ASP A 28 1.16 1.82 9.35
C ASP A 28 -0.12 1.91 8.51
N CYS A 29 -0.20 1.06 7.48
CA CYS A 29 -1.32 1.05 6.55
C CYS A 29 -2.63 0.58 7.19
N GLN A 30 -2.59 -0.13 8.33
CA GLN A 30 -3.81 -0.50 9.06
C GLN A 30 -4.44 0.70 9.77
N GLU A 31 -3.62 1.63 10.27
CA GLU A 31 -4.15 2.86 10.87
C GLU A 31 -4.86 3.74 9.82
N ILE A 32 -4.47 3.64 8.54
CA ILE A 32 -5.17 4.29 7.42
C ILE A 32 -6.58 3.70 7.26
N GLU A 33 -6.74 2.39 7.26
CA GLU A 33 -8.04 1.71 7.13
C GLU A 33 -9.00 2.17 8.24
N LYS A 34 -8.51 2.18 9.48
CA LYS A 34 -9.27 2.57 10.67
C LYS A 34 -9.73 4.03 10.62
N HIS A 35 -8.84 4.95 10.26
CA HIS A 35 -9.19 6.36 10.11
C HIS A 35 -10.10 6.62 8.91
N CYS A 36 -9.86 5.93 7.81
CA CYS A 36 -10.66 6.08 6.61
C CYS A 36 -12.09 5.60 6.83
N SER A 37 -12.27 4.42 7.44
CA SER A 37 -13.60 3.86 7.74
C SER A 37 -14.43 4.81 8.61
N GLN A 38 -13.79 5.47 9.58
CA GLN A 38 -14.44 6.49 10.43
C GLN A 38 -14.84 7.75 9.65
N CYS A 39 -14.07 8.11 8.62
CA CYS A 39 -14.38 9.23 7.75
C CYS A 39 -15.52 8.87 6.78
N LEU A 40 -15.49 7.68 6.18
CA LEU A 40 -16.49 7.23 5.20
C LEU A 40 -17.91 7.17 5.75
N LEU A 41 -18.09 6.89 7.05
CA LEU A 41 -19.39 6.99 7.72
C LEU A 41 -20.03 8.39 7.62
N LYS A 42 -19.24 9.41 7.32
CA LYS A 42 -19.67 10.81 7.17
C LYS A 42 -19.73 11.28 5.72
N LEU A 43 -19.18 10.51 4.78
CA LEU A 43 -19.25 10.83 3.35
C LEU A 43 -20.48 10.18 2.71
N ASN A 44 -21.14 10.89 1.81
CA ASN A 44 -22.29 10.37 1.07
C ASN A 44 -21.84 9.26 0.09
N ASP A 45 -22.68 8.24 -0.07
CA ASP A 45 -22.33 6.93 -0.64
C ASP A 45 -21.79 6.96 -2.09
N SER A 46 -22.08 8.04 -2.85
CA SER A 46 -21.63 8.19 -4.24
C SER A 46 -20.11 8.40 -4.37
N TYR A 47 -19.44 8.90 -3.34
CA TYR A 47 -17.98 9.10 -3.35
C TYR A 47 -17.20 7.85 -2.97
N ASN A 48 -17.86 6.87 -2.34
CA ASN A 48 -17.22 5.66 -1.84
C ASN A 48 -17.05 4.61 -2.93
N LYS A 49 -17.93 4.64 -3.95
CA LYS A 49 -17.95 3.67 -5.03
C LYS A 49 -17.00 4.07 -6.14
N LEU A 50 -15.89 3.35 -6.23
CA LEU A 50 -14.89 3.52 -7.28
C LEU A 50 -15.30 2.78 -8.56
N GLU A 51 -16.54 2.99 -9.01
CA GLU A 51 -17.16 2.23 -10.11
C GLU A 51 -16.31 2.23 -11.38
N VAL A 52 -15.68 3.35 -11.73
CA VAL A 52 -14.82 3.43 -12.93
C VAL A 52 -13.64 2.47 -12.82
N VAL A 53 -12.98 2.44 -11.65
CA VAL A 53 -11.83 1.55 -11.40
C VAL A 53 -12.30 0.11 -11.34
N ASN A 54 -13.34 -0.16 -10.56
CA ASN A 54 -13.89 -1.50 -10.38
C ASN A 54 -14.39 -2.09 -11.70
N ASN A 55 -15.17 -1.35 -12.49
CA ASN A 55 -15.65 -1.80 -13.79
C ASN A 55 -14.50 -2.02 -14.77
N GLY A 56 -13.53 -1.10 -14.80
CA GLY A 56 -12.35 -1.22 -15.66
C GLY A 56 -11.50 -2.45 -15.32
N CYS A 57 -11.25 -2.70 -14.05
CA CYS A 57 -10.46 -3.86 -13.62
C CYS A 57 -11.23 -5.18 -13.74
N ARG A 58 -12.53 -5.20 -13.43
CA ARG A 58 -13.42 -6.33 -13.65
C ARG A 58 -13.42 -6.73 -15.12
N GLN A 59 -13.59 -5.78 -16.04
CA GLN A 59 -13.55 -6.04 -17.47
C GLN A 59 -12.16 -6.54 -17.92
N LYS A 60 -11.09 -5.94 -17.40
CA LYS A 60 -9.71 -6.28 -17.79
C LYS A 60 -9.27 -7.66 -17.32
N LEU A 61 -9.75 -8.12 -16.17
CA LEU A 61 -9.32 -9.37 -15.53
C LEU A 61 -10.39 -10.47 -15.51
N GLN A 62 -11.52 -10.28 -16.19
CA GLN A 62 -12.67 -11.19 -16.17
C GLN A 62 -12.33 -12.67 -16.46
N ASP A 63 -11.30 -12.92 -17.28
CA ASP A 63 -10.89 -14.28 -17.65
C ASP A 63 -9.95 -14.95 -16.62
N VAL A 64 -9.41 -14.16 -15.67
CA VAL A 64 -8.34 -14.59 -14.77
C VAL A 64 -8.79 -14.53 -13.31
N TYR A 65 -9.58 -13.54 -12.91
CA TYR A 65 -10.01 -13.30 -11.54
C TYR A 65 -11.51 -13.02 -11.44
N ILE A 66 -12.09 -13.41 -10.30
CA ILE A 66 -13.39 -12.93 -9.85
C ILE A 66 -13.15 -11.61 -9.13
N TRP A 67 -13.45 -10.49 -9.79
CA TRP A 67 -13.22 -9.16 -9.22
C TRP A 67 -14.15 -8.85 -8.05
N GLU A 68 -13.56 -8.50 -6.92
CA GLU A 68 -14.23 -8.00 -5.72
C GLU A 68 -14.11 -6.47 -5.70
N ASP A 69 -15.24 -5.78 -5.59
CA ASP A 69 -15.25 -4.31 -5.68
C ASP A 69 -14.53 -3.71 -4.48
N GLN A 70 -13.60 -2.80 -4.77
CA GLN A 70 -12.85 -2.07 -3.77
C GLN A 70 -13.53 -0.73 -3.51
N ASP A 71 -13.59 -0.32 -2.25
CA ASP A 71 -14.00 1.01 -1.84
C ASP A 71 -12.82 1.99 -1.73
N LEU A 72 -13.11 3.21 -1.31
CA LEU A 72 -12.07 4.24 -1.14
C LEU A 72 -11.02 3.86 -0.08
N CYS A 73 -11.42 3.24 1.02
CA CYS A 73 -10.51 2.83 2.08
C CYS A 73 -9.62 1.68 1.64
N ASP A 74 -10.20 0.68 0.98
CA ASP A 74 -9.45 -0.42 0.38
C ASP A 74 -8.33 0.13 -0.53
N MET A 75 -8.67 1.11 -1.38
CA MET A 75 -7.70 1.71 -2.29
C MET A 75 -6.60 2.51 -1.61
N LEU A 76 -6.88 3.15 -0.46
CA LEU A 76 -5.86 3.84 0.32
C LEU A 76 -4.91 2.84 0.99
N VAL A 77 -5.44 1.71 1.50
CA VAL A 77 -4.63 0.62 2.06
C VAL A 77 -3.76 0.02 0.97
N ILE A 78 -4.34 -0.36 -0.18
CA ILE A 78 -3.62 -0.88 -1.35
C ILE A 78 -2.51 0.09 -1.77
N ALA A 79 -2.79 1.39 -1.84
CA ALA A 79 -1.80 2.39 -2.25
C ALA A 79 -0.64 2.52 -1.25
N CYS A 80 -0.93 2.37 0.05
CA CYS A 80 0.05 2.39 1.14
C CYS A 80 0.93 1.14 1.13
N GLU A 81 0.32 -0.03 1.05
CA GLU A 81 1.00 -1.34 1.12
C GLU A 81 1.85 -1.59 -0.13
N LEU A 82 1.37 -1.15 -1.30
CA LEU A 82 2.12 -1.22 -2.54
C LEU A 82 3.06 -0.02 -2.75
N ASN A 83 3.27 0.82 -1.73
CA ASN A 83 4.15 1.97 -1.84
C ASN A 83 5.61 1.51 -2.06
N GLY A 84 6.22 1.95 -3.16
CA GLY A 84 7.56 1.52 -3.57
C GLY A 84 7.62 0.22 -4.39
N VAL A 85 6.50 -0.49 -4.56
CA VAL A 85 6.38 -1.64 -5.48
C VAL A 85 5.98 -1.16 -6.89
N ARG A 86 6.44 -1.83 -7.95
CA ARG A 86 6.11 -1.46 -9.35
C ARG A 86 4.60 -1.65 -9.63
N LYS A 87 4.07 -0.69 -10.41
CA LYS A 87 2.71 -0.58 -11.01
C LYS A 87 1.52 -0.93 -10.10
N LYS A 88 0.75 0.09 -9.73
CA LYS A 88 -0.57 -0.04 -9.11
C LYS A 88 -1.63 -0.35 -10.17
N ASP A 89 -1.49 -1.48 -10.86
CA ASP A 89 -2.45 -1.94 -11.86
C ASP A 89 -3.39 -3.02 -11.32
N CYS A 90 -4.47 -3.31 -12.06
CA CYS A 90 -5.50 -4.24 -11.64
C CYS A 90 -4.96 -5.63 -11.26
N LEU A 91 -3.91 -6.12 -11.92
CA LEU A 91 -3.37 -7.45 -11.64
C LEU A 91 -2.70 -7.46 -10.27
N THR A 92 -1.83 -6.48 -10.02
CA THR A 92 -1.18 -6.33 -8.71
C THR A 92 -2.19 -6.12 -7.60
N MET A 93 -3.27 -5.38 -7.85
CA MET A 93 -4.36 -5.22 -6.89
C MET A 93 -5.05 -6.55 -6.58
N ALA A 94 -5.44 -7.32 -7.60
CA ALA A 94 -6.11 -8.61 -7.42
C ALA A 94 -5.22 -9.64 -6.70
N GLU A 95 -3.91 -9.61 -6.94
CA GLU A 95 -2.94 -10.45 -6.23
C GLU A 95 -2.78 -10.02 -4.78
N PHE A 96 -2.67 -8.71 -4.52
CA PHE A 96 -2.53 -8.15 -3.19
C PHE A 96 -3.75 -8.45 -2.31
N THR A 97 -4.96 -8.27 -2.85
CA THR A 97 -6.21 -8.57 -2.12
C THR A 97 -6.62 -10.03 -2.18
N GLN A 98 -5.75 -10.90 -2.73
CA GLN A 98 -5.95 -12.35 -2.79
C GLN A 98 -7.27 -12.77 -3.46
N MET A 99 -7.69 -12.05 -4.51
CA MET A 99 -8.92 -12.36 -5.23
C MET A 99 -8.90 -13.77 -5.80
N ARG A 100 -10.08 -14.41 -5.83
CA ARG A 100 -10.22 -15.76 -6.38
C ARG A 100 -9.91 -15.78 -7.88
N ARG A 101 -9.15 -16.78 -8.32
CA ARG A 101 -8.95 -17.05 -9.76
C ARG A 101 -10.24 -17.56 -10.40
N ALA A 102 -10.55 -17.10 -11.62
CA ALA A 102 -11.76 -17.48 -12.34
C ALA A 102 -11.70 -18.93 -12.88
N LYS A 103 -10.51 -19.39 -13.26
CA LYS A 103 -10.22 -20.81 -13.48
C LYS A 103 -9.36 -21.28 -12.32
N SER A 104 -9.95 -21.97 -11.36
CA SER A 104 -9.16 -22.85 -10.49
C SER A 104 -8.55 -23.92 -11.40
N GLU A 105 -7.24 -24.09 -11.35
CA GLU A 105 -6.61 -25.32 -11.85
C GLU A 105 -7.43 -26.51 -11.32
N LEU A 106 -7.89 -27.34 -12.25
CA LEU A 106 -8.51 -28.63 -12.00
C LEU A 106 -7.42 -29.69 -12.06
#